data_AF-A0A7G5GV06-F1
#
_entry.id   AF-A0A7G5GV06-F1
#
_cell.length_a   1.000
_cell.length_b   1.000
_cell.length_c   1.000
_cell.angle_alpha   90.00
_cell.angle_beta   90.00
_cell.angle_gamma   90.00
#
_symmetry.space_group_name_H-M   'P 1'
#
loop_
_entity.id
_entity.type
_entity.pdbx_description
1 polymer ?
#
loop_
_entity_poly.entity_id
_entity_poly.type
_entity_poly.pdbx_seq_one_letter_code
_entity_poly.pdbx_strand_id
1 'polypeptide(L)'
;MSTLAEVKKYIGANQHLPGVPSAEQVAGDGIDLLKMNATLLEKVEELTLYSIQLEEARQQDQKKLQALEQKQAELEQLLKQVLSRK
;
A
#
# COMPACT_ATOMS: atom_id res chain seq x y z
N MET A 1 -13.04 -6.57 3.67
CA MET A 1 -12.28 -5.66 2.78
C MET A 1 -11.45 -6.54 1.86
N SER A 2 -11.51 -6.32 0.55
CA SER A 2 -10.69 -7.10 -0.39
C SER A 2 -9.22 -6.74 -0.22
N THR A 3 -8.31 -7.63 -0.61
CA THR A 3 -6.89 -7.33 -0.68
C THR A 3 -6.56 -6.54 -1.94
N LEU A 4 -5.48 -5.74 -1.93
CA LEU A 4 -5.01 -5.05 -3.15
C LEU A 4 -4.67 -6.04 -4.28
N ALA A 5 -4.29 -7.28 -3.96
CA ALA A 5 -4.05 -8.33 -4.94
C ALA A 5 -5.35 -8.79 -5.63
N GLU A 6 -6.43 -8.97 -4.86
CA GLU A 6 -7.75 -9.30 -5.39
C GLU A 6 -8.32 -8.14 -6.21
N VAL A 7 -8.17 -6.90 -5.73
CA VAL A 7 -8.57 -5.70 -6.47
C VAL A 7 -7.80 -5.60 -7.80
N LYS A 8 -6.48 -5.82 -7.79
CA LYS A 8 -5.67 -5.86 -9.02
C LYS A 8 -6.16 -6.93 -10.01
N LYS A 9 -6.46 -8.13 -9.51
CA LYS A 9 -7.00 -9.22 -10.34
C LYS A 9 -8.34 -8.85 -10.94
N TYR A 10 -9.23 -8.24 -10.17
CA TYR A 10 -10.53 -7.79 -10.65
C TYR A 10 -10.39 -6.73 -11.74
N ILE A 11 -9.55 -5.71 -11.52
CA ILE A 11 -9.29 -4.66 -12.52
C ILE A 11 -8.75 -5.29 -13.81
N GLY A 12 -7.81 -6.24 -13.74
CA GLY A 12 -7.27 -6.88 -14.94
C GLY A 12 -8.31 -7.69 -15.74
N ALA A 13 -9.37 -8.19 -15.09
CA ALA A 13 -10.42 -8.95 -15.74
C ALA A 13 -11.59 -8.07 -16.24
N ASN A 14 -11.90 -7.00 -15.53
CA ASN A 14 -13.11 -6.19 -15.75
C ASN A 14 -12.81 -4.77 -16.23
N GLN A 15 -11.55 -4.34 -16.20
CA GLN A 15 -11.07 -3.00 -16.59
C GLN A 15 -11.63 -1.83 -15.77
N HIS A 16 -12.38 -2.11 -14.70
CA HIS A 16 -12.88 -1.13 -13.75
C HIS A 16 -12.79 -1.67 -12.31
N LEU A 17 -13.00 -0.80 -11.33
CA LEU A 17 -12.99 -1.18 -9.92
C LEU A 17 -14.23 -1.99 -9.52
N PRO A 18 -14.12 -2.91 -8.55
CA PRO A 18 -15.29 -3.55 -7.94
C PRO A 18 -16.28 -2.51 -7.41
N GLY A 19 -17.56 -2.67 -7.75
CA GLY A 19 -18.63 -1.76 -7.32
C GLY A 19 -18.75 -0.46 -8.12
N VAL A 20 -17.79 -0.16 -9.01
CA VAL A 20 -17.86 0.97 -9.94
C VAL A 20 -18.37 0.47 -11.29
N PRO A 21 -19.36 1.09 -11.93
CA PRO A 21 -19.80 0.70 -13.27
C PRO A 21 -18.69 0.92 -14.31
N SER A 22 -18.67 0.05 -15.32
CA SER A 22 -17.82 0.22 -16.51
C SER A 22 -18.22 1.45 -17.32
N ALA A 23 -17.31 1.91 -18.19
CA ALA A 23 -17.59 3.02 -19.09
C ALA A 23 -18.77 2.70 -20.03
N GLU A 24 -18.85 1.46 -20.49
CA GLU A 24 -19.93 0.95 -21.35
C GLU A 24 -21.27 0.98 -20.62
N GLN A 25 -21.31 0.57 -19.34
CA GLN A 25 -22.53 0.65 -18.52
C GLN A 25 -22.96 2.09 -18.30
N VAL A 26 -22.03 3.01 -18.02
CA VAL A 26 -22.34 4.43 -17.85
C VAL A 26 -22.89 5.04 -19.16
N ALA A 27 -22.36 4.63 -20.31
CA ALA A 27 -22.82 5.12 -21.61
C ALA A 27 -24.22 4.58 -21.99
N GLY A 28 -24.54 3.34 -21.61
CA GLY A 28 -25.82 2.70 -21.92
C GLY A 28 -26.94 3.05 -20.94
N ASP A 29 -26.67 2.92 -19.64
CA ASP A 29 -27.69 3.01 -18.59
C ASP A 29 -27.74 4.41 -17.94
N GLY A 30 -26.81 5.28 -18.30
CA GLY A 30 -26.58 6.56 -17.62
C GLY A 30 -25.95 6.36 -16.24
N ILE A 31 -26.01 7.39 -15.41
CA ILE A 31 -25.40 7.38 -14.08
C ILE A 31 -26.34 8.02 -13.06
N ASP A 32 -26.54 7.32 -11.94
CA ASP A 32 -27.10 7.93 -10.73
C ASP A 32 -25.97 8.64 -9.97
N LEU A 33 -26.02 9.97 -9.97
CA LEU A 33 -25.00 10.81 -9.33
C LEU A 33 -24.94 10.62 -7.81
N LEU A 34 -26.08 10.39 -7.14
CA LEU A 34 -26.10 10.16 -5.70
C LEU A 34 -25.43 8.83 -5.38
N LYS A 35 -25.78 7.78 -6.14
CA LYS A 35 -25.14 6.47 -6.01
C LYS A 35 -23.64 6.54 -6.29
N MET A 36 -23.22 7.24 -7.35
CA MET A 36 -21.80 7.39 -7.68
C MET A 36 -21.04 8.14 -6.58
N ASN A 37 -21.62 9.20 -6.01
CA ASN A 37 -20.98 9.93 -4.90
C ASN A 37 -20.84 9.06 -3.64
N ALA A 38 -21.83 8.22 -3.33
CA ALA A 38 -21.74 7.26 -2.24
C ALA A 38 -20.64 6.22 -2.50
N THR A 39 -20.57 5.66 -3.71
CA THR A 39 -19.50 4.75 -4.12
C THR A 39 -18.13 5.42 -4.05
N LEU A 40 -18.02 6.69 -4.45
CA LEU A 40 -16.76 7.44 -4.36
C LEU A 40 -16.31 7.61 -2.91
N LEU A 41 -17.22 7.96 -1.99
CA LEU A 41 -16.91 8.07 -0.56
C LEU A 41 -16.43 6.74 0.01
N GLU A 42 -17.09 5.63 -0.31
CA GLU A 42 -16.66 4.29 0.08
C GLU A 42 -15.22 4.00 -0.41
N LYS A 43 -14.90 4.35 -1.67
CA LYS A 43 -13.55 4.16 -2.21
C LYS A 43 -12.50 5.09 -1.60
N VAL A 44 -12.89 6.30 -1.20
CA VAL A 44 -12.00 7.22 -0.47
C VAL A 44 -11.67 6.66 0.92
N GLU A 45 -12.67 6.12 1.63
CA GLU A 45 -12.45 5.44 2.92
C GLU A 45 -11.54 4.22 2.75
N GLU A 46 -11.78 3.39 1.74
CA GLU A 46 -10.97 2.21 1.41
C GLU A 46 -9.50 2.60 1.14
N LEU A 47 -9.27 3.62 0.32
CA LEU A 47 -7.94 4.16 0.02
C LEU A 47 -7.26 4.78 1.24
N THR A 48 -8.01 5.43 2.12
CA THR A 48 -7.49 6.01 3.37
C THR A 48 -6.99 4.91 4.29
N LEU A 49 -7.76 3.81 4.43
CA LEU A 49 -7.35 2.65 5.21
C LEU A 49 -6.08 1.99 4.65
N TYR A 50 -5.98 1.81 3.32
CA TYR A 50 -4.75 1.30 2.72
C TYR A 50 -3.56 2.24 2.93
N SER A 51 -3.78 3.55 2.89
CA SER A 51 -2.73 4.54 3.13
C SER A 51 -2.20 4.50 4.56
N ILE A 52 -3.09 4.31 5.54
CA ILE A 52 -2.71 4.10 6.95
C ILE A 52 -1.86 2.83 7.08
N GLN A 53 -2.31 1.71 6.50
CA GLN A 53 -1.55 0.44 6.54
C GLN A 53 -0.17 0.57 5.89
N LEU A 54 -0.08 1.29 4.77
CA LEU A 54 1.20 1.52 4.10
C LEU A 54 2.14 2.37 4.95
N GLU A 55 1.62 3.41 5.60
CA GLU A 55 2.40 4.26 6.50
C GLU A 55 2.92 3.48 7.71
N GLU A 56 2.09 2.62 8.32
CA GLU A 56 2.49 1.74 9.41
C GLU A 56 3.60 0.76 8.99
N ALA A 57 3.44 0.11 7.84
CA ALA A 57 4.45 -0.79 7.28
C ALA A 57 5.77 -0.07 7.02
N ARG A 58 5.70 1.14 6.42
CA ARG A 58 6.86 2.00 6.15
C ARG A 58 7.59 2.36 7.45
N GLN A 59 6.87 2.75 8.50
CA GLN A 59 7.47 3.06 9.80
C GLN A 59 8.13 1.84 10.43
N GLN A 60 7.51 0.66 10.32
CA GLN A 60 8.09 -0.58 10.82
C GLN A 60 9.39 -0.93 10.08
N ASP A 61 9.41 -0.78 8.77
CA ASP A 61 10.60 -1.08 7.97
C ASP A 61 11.72 -0.06 8.20
N GLN A 62 11.40 1.23 8.42
CA GLN A 62 12.38 2.22 8.84
C GLN A 62 13.03 1.87 10.20
N LYS A 63 12.24 1.40 11.18
CA LYS A 63 12.79 0.95 12.47
C LYS A 63 13.72 -0.24 12.32
N LYS A 64 13.36 -1.22 11.47
CA LYS A 64 14.22 -2.37 11.17
C LYS A 64 15.52 -1.93 10.50
N LEU A 65 15.44 -1.01 9.53
CA LEU A 65 16.60 -0.49 8.82
C LEU A 65 17.57 0.21 9.78
N GLN A 66 17.07 1.10 10.64
CA GLN A 66 17.89 1.75 11.67
C GLN A 66 18.58 0.75 12.60
N ALA A 67 17.86 -0.29 13.03
CA ALA A 67 18.43 -1.33 13.89
C ALA A 67 19.52 -2.16 13.18
N LEU A 68 19.36 -2.41 11.87
CA LEU A 68 20.37 -3.10 11.07
C LEU A 68 21.61 -2.23 10.85
N GLU A 69 21.42 -0.94 10.54
CA GLU A 69 22.51 0.04 10.38
C GLU A 69 23.32 0.18 11.68
N GLN A 70 22.66 0.22 12.84
CA GLN A 70 23.34 0.26 14.13
C GLN A 70 24.19 -0.99 14.37
N LYS A 71 23.62 -2.19 14.13
CA LYS A 71 24.36 -3.46 14.27
C LYS A 71 25.54 -3.52 13.32
N GLN A 72 25.39 -3.02 12.09
CA GLN A 72 26.48 -2.94 11.13
C GLN A 72 27.62 -2.06 11.64
N ALA A 73 27.29 -0.87 12.17
CA ALA A 73 28.29 0.04 12.74
C ALA A 73 29.05 -0.57 13.94
N GLU A 74 28.34 -1.28 14.82
CA GLU A 74 28.95 -1.98 15.97
C GLU A 74 29.91 -3.09 15.51
N LEU A 75 29.51 -3.88 14.49
CA LEU A 75 30.36 -4.92 13.91
C LEU A 75 31.61 -4.33 13.24
N GLU A 76 31.48 -3.20 12.52
CA GLU A 76 32.61 -2.50 11.91
C GLU A 76 33.59 -1.98 12.97
N GLN A 77 33.10 -1.48 14.10
CA GLN A 77 33.95 -1.05 15.21
C GLN A 77 34.70 -2.24 15.83
N LEU A 78 34.01 -3.36 16.08
CA LEU A 78 34.65 -4.57 16.60
C LEU A 78 35.73 -5.10 15.65
N LEU A 79 35.47 -5.10 14.34
CA LEU A 79 36.44 -5.52 13.34
C LEU A 79 37.70 -4.65 13.39
N LYS A 80 37.55 -3.31 13.48
CA LYS A 80 38.69 -2.39 13.61
C LYS A 80 39.51 -2.68 14.87
N GLN A 81 38.86 -2.92 16.01
CA GLN A 81 39.55 -3.26 17.26
C GLN A 81 40.34 -4.57 17.19
N VAL A 82 39.79 -5.58 16.51
CA VAL A 82 40.48 -6.87 16.32
C VAL A 82 41.68 -6.71 15.38
N LEU A 83 41.51 -5.96 14.28
CA LEU A 83 42.59 -5.70 13.33
C LEU A 83 43.73 -4.86 13.95
N SER A 84 43.42 -3.91 14.83
CA SER A 84 44.44 -3.10 15.52
C SER A 84 45.19 -3.85 16.64
N ARG A 85 44.73 -5.04 17.03
CA ARG A 85 45.37 -5.89 18.05
C ARG A 85 46.36 -6.89 17.46
N LYS A 86 46.44 -7.01 16.13
CA LYS A 86 47.48 -7.78 15.42
C LYS A 86 48.63 -6.87 15.04
#